data_AF-A0A1C7DNI1-F1
#
_entry.id   AF-A0A1C7DNI1-F1
#
_cell.length_a   1.000
_cell.length_b   1.000
_cell.length_c   1.000
_cell.angle_alpha   90.00
_cell.angle_beta   90.00
_cell.angle_gamma   90.00
#
_symmetry.space_group_name_H-M   'P 1'
#
loop_
_entity.id
_entity.type
_entity.pdbx_description
1 polymer ?
#
loop_
_entity_poly.entity_id
_entity_poly.type
_entity_poly.pdbx_seq_one_letter_code
_entity_poly.pdbx_strand_id
1 'polypeptide(L)'
;MGVLITLPSLWNSQIIIFKGEDDVKDFFIRDSDYYKWIPLSDNRSIQTDWKLVIPDDFVISGFKEVIDDEDGYYESEIWFIGEIK
;
A
#
# COMPACT_ATOMS: atom_id res chain seq x y z
N MET A 1 -12.05 -7.71 0.90
CA MET A 1 -11.31 -7.24 2.11
C MET A 1 -9.83 -7.17 1.78
N GLY A 2 -9.01 -6.39 2.49
CA GLY A 2 -7.57 -6.35 2.22
C GLY A 2 -6.69 -6.07 3.43
N VAL A 3 -5.40 -6.31 3.26
CA VAL A 3 -4.35 -5.94 4.21
C VAL A 3 -3.43 -4.91 3.58
N LEU A 4 -2.98 -3.97 4.40
CA LEU A 4 -1.96 -2.98 4.07
C LEU A 4 -0.71 -3.30 4.88
N ILE A 5 0.37 -3.69 4.21
CA ILE A 5 1.66 -4.00 4.84
C ILE A 5 2.56 -2.78 4.68
N THR A 6 3.09 -2.27 5.79
CA THR A 6 4.02 -1.14 5.79
C THR A 6 5.44 -1.63 6.07
N LEU A 7 6.40 -1.19 5.26
CA LEU A 7 7.80 -1.58 5.34
C LEU A 7 8.70 -0.35 5.54
N PRO A 8 9.86 -0.52 6.19
CA PRO A 8 10.36 -1.78 6.78
C PRO A 8 9.67 -2.14 8.11
N SER A 9 8.90 -1.21 8.70
CA SER A 9 8.25 -1.38 10.00
C SER A 9 6.81 -1.87 9.85
N LEU A 10 6.57 -3.13 10.23
CA LEU A 10 5.24 -3.73 10.19
C LEU A 10 4.26 -3.17 11.22
N TRP A 11 4.72 -2.38 12.20
CA TRP A 11 3.87 -1.81 13.26
C TRP A 11 2.71 -0.96 12.74
N ASN A 12 2.86 -0.38 11.54
CA ASN A 12 1.84 0.46 10.91
C ASN A 12 0.95 -0.32 9.93
N SER A 13 1.06 -1.65 9.88
CA SER A 13 0.25 -2.49 8.99
C SER A 13 -1.20 -2.57 9.47
N GLN A 14 -2.14 -2.67 8.52
CA GLN A 14 -3.57 -2.51 8.79
C GLN A 14 -4.41 -3.57 8.08
N ILE A 15 -5.57 -3.88 8.67
CA ILE A 15 -6.65 -4.59 7.98
C ILE A 15 -7.65 -3.54 7.53
N ILE A 16 -8.04 -3.58 6.25
CA ILE A 16 -8.92 -2.60 5.64
C ILE A 16 -10.20 -3.29 5.15
N ILE A 17 -11.34 -2.69 5.52
CA ILE A 17 -12.68 -3.12 5.11
C ILE A 17 -13.34 -1.95 4.38
N PHE A 18 -13.59 -2.15 3.08
CA PHE A 18 -14.32 -1.21 2.24
C PHE A 18 -15.81 -1.55 2.20
N LYS A 19 -16.68 -0.55 2.08
CA LYS A 19 -18.13 -0.76 2.04
C LYS A 19 -18.65 -0.87 0.61
N GLY A 20 -17.95 -0.29 -0.36
CA GLY A 20 -18.24 -0.41 -1.79
C GLY A 20 -16.99 -0.22 -2.66
N GLU A 21 -17.16 -0.42 -3.97
CA GLU A 21 -16.07 -0.31 -4.95
C GLU A 21 -15.52 1.11 -5.11
N ASP A 22 -16.36 2.14 -4.96
CA ASP A 22 -15.91 3.53 -5.04
C ASP A 22 -14.96 3.88 -3.88
N ASP A 23 -15.24 3.38 -2.67
CA ASP A 23 -14.33 3.53 -1.51
C ASP A 23 -12.95 2.94 -1.79
N VAL A 24 -12.90 1.85 -2.57
CA VAL A 24 -11.65 1.18 -2.94
C VAL A 24 -10.83 2.06 -3.88
N LYS A 25 -11.46 2.60 -4.93
CA LYS A 25 -10.76 3.41 -5.93
C LYS A 25 -10.19 4.68 -5.32
N ASP A 26 -11.00 5.39 -4.53
CA ASP A 26 -10.60 6.65 -3.89
C ASP A 26 -9.56 6.44 -2.78
N PHE A 27 -9.45 5.23 -2.22
CA PHE A 27 -8.45 4.92 -1.20
C PHE A 27 -7.02 5.02 -1.71
N PHE A 28 -6.75 4.65 -2.97
CA PHE A 28 -5.39 4.68 -3.52
C PHE A 28 -4.98 6.06 -4.05
N ILE A 29 -5.93 7.00 -4.14
CA ILE A 29 -5.64 8.35 -4.60
C ILE A 29 -5.07 9.16 -3.44
N ARG A 30 -3.74 9.20 -3.35
CA ARG A 30 -2.98 9.99 -2.38
C ARG A 30 -1.93 10.79 -3.14
N ASP A 31 -2.24 12.03 -3.46
CA ASP A 31 -1.34 12.93 -4.20
C ASP A 31 -1.56 14.37 -3.73
N SER A 32 -1.04 14.67 -2.55
CA SER A 32 -1.00 16.03 -2.00
C SER A 32 0.44 16.48 -1.80
N ASP A 33 0.63 17.78 -1.56
CA ASP A 33 1.96 18.35 -1.32
C ASP A 33 2.64 17.73 -0.09
N TYR A 34 1.86 17.34 0.94
CA TYR A 34 2.37 16.82 2.21
C TYR A 34 2.39 15.29 2.29
N TYR A 35 1.51 14.63 1.54
CA TYR A 35 1.31 13.19 1.63
C TYR A 35 0.95 12.61 0.27
N LYS A 36 1.76 11.68 -0.22
CA LYS A 36 1.52 11.03 -1.51
C LYS A 36 2.00 9.60 -1.58
N TRP A 37 1.31 8.80 -2.39
CA TRP A 37 1.65 7.43 -2.72
C TRP A 37 2.08 7.35 -4.18
N ILE A 38 3.34 6.98 -4.39
CA ILE A 38 3.92 6.85 -5.71
C ILE A 38 3.96 5.36 -6.06
N PRO A 39 3.31 4.89 -7.14
CA PRO A 39 3.35 3.49 -7.53
C PRO A 39 4.79 2.98 -7.66
N LEU A 40 5.07 1.80 -7.11
CA LEU A 40 6.36 1.13 -7.30
C LEU A 40 6.49 0.62 -8.73
N SER A 41 7.73 0.52 -9.20
CA SER A 41 8.03 -0.05 -10.51
C SER A 41 7.72 -1.55 -10.58
N ASP A 42 7.36 -2.03 -11.78
CA ASP A 42 7.00 -3.43 -12.05
C ASP A 42 8.09 -4.47 -11.70
N ASN A 43 9.32 -4.01 -11.45
CA ASN A 43 10.43 -4.87 -11.01
C ASN A 43 10.42 -5.17 -9.50
N ARG A 44 9.52 -4.55 -8.72
CA ARG A 44 9.34 -4.82 -7.29
C ARG A 44 8.23 -5.85 -7.11
N SER A 45 8.47 -6.84 -6.25
CA SER A 45 7.45 -7.81 -5.87
C SER A 45 7.63 -8.22 -4.42
N ILE A 46 6.66 -7.88 -3.56
CA ILE A 46 6.70 -8.29 -2.16
C ILE A 46 6.71 -9.81 -1.99
N GLN A 47 6.12 -10.56 -2.92
CA GLN A 47 6.15 -12.03 -2.87
C GLN A 47 7.59 -12.56 -2.98
N THR A 48 8.38 -12.04 -3.91
CA THR A 48 9.77 -12.49 -4.11
C THR A 48 10.71 -11.86 -3.09
N ASP A 49 10.57 -10.57 -2.84
CA ASP A 49 11.48 -9.78 -2.00
C ASP A 49 11.39 -10.23 -0.54
N TRP A 50 10.18 -10.58 -0.08
CA TRP A 50 9.89 -10.99 1.30
C TRP A 50 9.49 -12.46 1.46
N LYS A 51 9.48 -13.24 0.36
CA LYS A 51 9.12 -14.67 0.36
C LYS A 51 7.72 -14.93 0.95
N LEU A 52 6.77 -14.05 0.65
CA LEU A 52 5.39 -14.18 1.10
C LEU A 52 4.59 -15.09 0.17
N VAL A 53 3.75 -15.94 0.77
CA VAL A 53 2.74 -16.71 0.05
C VAL A 53 1.47 -15.87 0.02
N ILE A 54 1.04 -15.48 -1.17
CA ILE A 54 -0.19 -14.71 -1.40
C ILE A 54 -1.08 -15.55 -2.32
N PRO A 55 -2.37 -15.72 -2.00
CA PRO A 55 -3.31 -16.44 -2.87
C PRO A 55 -3.44 -15.79 -4.26
N ASP A 56 -3.61 -16.61 -5.30
CA ASP A 56 -3.64 -16.15 -6.70
C ASP A 56 -4.85 -15.26 -7.04
N ASP A 57 -5.90 -15.32 -6.23
CA ASP A 57 -7.12 -14.52 -6.37
C ASP A 57 -7.02 -13.11 -5.75
N PHE A 58 -5.89 -12.78 -5.13
CA PHE A 58 -5.65 -11.47 -4.53
C PHE A 58 -4.90 -10.56 -5.50
N VAL A 59 -5.30 -9.30 -5.51
CA VAL A 59 -4.59 -8.22 -6.18
C VAL A 59 -3.54 -7.65 -5.25
N ILE A 60 -2.35 -7.38 -5.80
CA ILE A 60 -1.22 -6.78 -5.11
C ILE A 60 -0.95 -5.42 -5.73
N SER A 61 -0.81 -4.38 -4.91
CA SER A 61 -0.42 -3.04 -5.36
C SER A 61 0.61 -2.45 -4.41
N GLY A 62 1.75 -2.04 -4.95
CA GLY A 62 2.88 -1.50 -4.19
C GLY A 62 3.06 -0.01 -4.41
N PHE A 63 3.34 0.73 -3.35
CA PHE A 63 3.54 2.17 -3.36
C PHE A 63 4.73 2.57 -2.48
N LYS A 64 5.45 3.60 -2.91
CA LYS A 64 6.31 4.39 -2.03
C LYS A 64 5.44 5.47 -1.39
N GLU A 65 5.35 5.45 -0.07
CA GLU A 65 4.74 6.53 0.70
C GLU A 65 5.79 7.61 0.95
N VAL A 66 5.40 8.86 0.71
CA VAL A 66 6.19 10.05 1.06
C VAL A 66 5.30 10.94 1.91
N ILE A 67 5.77 11.22 3.13
CA ILE A 67 5.19 12.20 4.04
C ILE A 67 6.23 13.30 4.24
N ASP A 68 5.85 14.52 3.91
CA ASP A 68 6.69 15.71 4.05
C ASP A 68 5.84 16.79 4.71
N ASP A 69 5.88 16.86 6.03
CA ASP A 69 5.08 17.78 6.83
C ASP A 69 5.93 18.56 7.86
N GLU A 70 5.27 19.29 8.76
CA GLU A 70 5.95 20.09 9.78
C GLU A 70 6.77 19.25 10.77
N ASP A 71 6.43 17.97 10.94
CA ASP A 71 7.11 17.03 11.84
C ASP A 71 8.29 16.32 11.16
N GLY A 72 8.34 16.33 9.82
CA GLY A 72 9.53 16.00 9.04
C GLY A 72 9.27 15.23 7.75
N TYR A 73 10.35 14.69 7.19
CA TYR A 73 10.35 13.91 5.97
C TYR A 73 10.47 12.41 6.25
N TYR A 74 9.48 11.63 5.83
CA TYR A 74 9.39 10.20 6.03
C TYR A 74 9.10 9.49 4.71
N GLU A 75 9.80 8.38 4.50
CA GLU A 75 9.53 7.48 3.39
C GLU A 75 9.26 6.07 3.92
N SER A 76 8.23 5.42 3.36
CA SER A 76 7.93 4.03 3.64
C SER A 76 7.54 3.31 2.35
N GLU A 77 7.51 1.98 2.39
CA GLU A 77 7.01 1.16 1.30
C GLU A 77 5.73 0.47 1.76
N ILE A 78 4.65 0.66 1.01
CA ILE A 78 3.32 0.18 1.35
C ILE A 78 2.88 -0.84 0.30
N TRP A 79 2.35 -1.97 0.76
CA TRP A 79 1.79 -3.00 -0.09
C TRP A 79 0.35 -3.30 0.31
N PHE A 80 -0.56 -3.07 -0.62
CA PHE A 80 -1.93 -3.52 -0.50
C PHE A 80 -2.09 -4.91 -1.10
N ILE A 81 -2.74 -5.82 -0.37
CA ILE A 81 -3.03 -7.17 -0.80
C ILE A 81 -4.49 -7.46 -0.46
N GLY A 82 -5.35 -7.69 -1.45
CA GLY A 82 -6.77 -7.89 -1.18
C GLY A 82 -7.59 -8.39 -2.36
N GLU A 83 -8.83 -8.76 -2.06
CA GLU A 83 -9.84 -9.16 -3.03
C GLU A 83 -10.43 -7.90 -3.67
N ILE A 84 -9.80 -7.39 -4.73
CA ILE A 84 -10.34 -6.30 -5.55
C ILE A 84 -10.44 -6.81 -6.97
N LYS A 85 -11.62 -6.71 -7.60
CA LYS A 85 -11.84 -6.94 -9.03
C LYS A 85 -12.35 -5.66 -9.66
#